data_AF-A0A5N7CLU6-F1
#
_entry.id   AF-A0A5N7CLU6-F1
#
_cell.length_a   1.000
_cell.length_b   1.000
_cell.length_c   1.000
_cell.angle_alpha   90.00
_cell.angle_beta   90.00
_cell.angle_gamma   90.00
#
_symmetry.space_group_name_H-M   'P 1'
#
loop_
_entity.id
_entity.type
_entity.pdbx_description
1 polymer ?
#
loop_
_entity_poly.entity_id
_entity_poly.type
_entity_poly.pdbx_seq_one_letter_code
_entity_poly.pdbx_strand_id
1 'polypeptide(L)'
;MNPLRYLAPPRPFKDISNCTSKEIKERISYVDSMKAIPHFQISEEYQDALWTYLDACHTLTDDAPSQEESEAAKECIRKYEKSLENNDEPAKLSFDLTTKTKLGEELDNLWNMWTFNRYEKYLPEDVAKEAKHHPSSQVADPWHKAFWRPLNGRLEAEKESFDKVMKGQNFHNGCPTFLLLALLCDRHTLDWDETLQLINACGSDGDDVKLPGVDLVDFIKNRDASGLAARLDRDEASISLSTEYVMGVGSLVLAFFATHLPEFFFDRDESDVSDWKPKQSLLVLMDLDSGHEQALRFLMQEMFERMANGESDGEDDVYDDWDNDDDSDEAAFSDESEDY
;
A
#
# COMPACT_ATOMS: atom_id res chain seq x y z
N MET A 1 -28.57 0.12 -9.68
CA MET A 1 -27.99 1.47 -9.55
C MET A 1 -26.53 1.38 -10.00
N ASN A 2 -26.02 2.30 -10.84
CA ASN A 2 -24.62 2.21 -11.30
C ASN A 2 -23.67 2.46 -10.12
N PRO A 3 -22.87 1.47 -9.68
CA PRO A 3 -21.99 1.61 -8.52
C PRO A 3 -20.83 2.60 -8.79
N LEU A 4 -20.46 2.79 -10.05
CA LEU A 4 -19.38 3.70 -10.47
C LEU A 4 -19.84 5.16 -10.64
N ARG A 5 -21.08 5.50 -10.28
CA ARG A 5 -21.63 6.86 -10.44
C ARG A 5 -20.85 7.95 -9.67
N TYR A 6 -20.06 7.53 -8.68
CA TYR A 6 -19.26 8.39 -7.82
C TYR A 6 -17.86 8.64 -8.36
N LEU A 7 -17.44 7.91 -9.41
CA LEU A 7 -16.16 8.12 -10.08
C LEU A 7 -16.37 9.16 -11.18
N ALA A 8 -16.17 10.43 -10.82
CA ALA A 8 -16.31 11.53 -11.77
C ALA A 8 -15.15 11.51 -12.78
N PRO A 9 -15.37 12.01 -14.00
CA PRO A 9 -14.29 12.12 -14.98
C PRO A 9 -13.21 13.08 -14.47
N PRO A 10 -11.92 12.78 -14.72
CA PRO A 10 -10.84 13.70 -14.37
C PRO A 10 -10.92 14.99 -15.18
N ARG A 11 -10.21 16.00 -14.69
CA ARG A 11 -10.08 17.30 -15.33
C ARG A 11 -8.63 17.57 -15.69
N PRO A 12 -8.35 18.49 -16.62
CA PRO A 12 -7.01 19.00 -16.79
C PRO A 12 -6.51 19.63 -15.50
N PHE A 13 -5.19 19.64 -15.30
CA PHE A 13 -4.63 20.46 -14.25
C PHE A 13 -4.98 21.93 -14.49
N LYS A 14 -5.13 22.68 -13.40
CA LYS A 14 -5.30 24.13 -13.47
C LYS A 14 -4.01 24.78 -13.99
N ASP A 15 -4.14 25.92 -14.66
CA ASP A 15 -2.99 26.68 -15.13
C ASP A 15 -1.99 26.95 -14.00
N ILE A 16 -0.71 26.62 -14.25
CA ILE A 16 0.35 26.67 -13.24
C ILE A 16 0.54 28.06 -12.63
N SER A 17 0.22 29.13 -13.36
CA SER A 17 0.36 30.51 -12.91
C SER A 17 -0.60 30.86 -11.76
N ASN A 18 -1.67 30.08 -11.59
CA ASN A 18 -2.72 30.30 -10.60
C ASN A 18 -2.89 29.09 -9.65
N CYS A 19 -1.90 28.19 -9.62
CA CYS A 19 -1.93 27.00 -8.78
C CYS A 19 -1.47 27.30 -7.36
N THR A 20 -2.13 26.66 -6.40
CA THR A 20 -1.70 26.53 -5.01
C THR A 20 -0.68 25.40 -4.87
N SER A 21 0.08 25.38 -3.76
CA SER A 21 0.99 24.26 -3.44
C SER A 21 0.28 22.89 -3.50
N LYS A 22 -0.97 22.81 -3.04
CA LYS A 22 -1.78 21.58 -3.13
C LYS A 22 -2.03 21.15 -4.58
N GLU A 23 -2.35 22.09 -5.48
CA GLU A 23 -2.57 21.81 -6.91
C GLU A 23 -1.27 21.45 -7.65
N ILE A 24 -0.11 21.91 -7.16
CA ILE A 24 1.21 21.49 -7.66
C ILE A 24 1.55 20.08 -7.19
N LYS A 25 1.26 19.76 -5.92
CA LYS A 25 1.44 18.39 -5.38
C LYS A 25 0.66 17.34 -6.15
N GLU A 26 -0.49 17.67 -6.77
CA GLU A 26 -1.18 16.71 -7.64
C GLU A 26 -0.37 16.29 -8.88
N ARG A 27 0.50 17.17 -9.39
CA ARG A 27 1.41 16.89 -10.50
C ARG A 27 2.55 15.98 -10.07
N ILE A 28 3.11 16.25 -8.88
CA ILE A 28 4.11 15.41 -8.23
C ILE A 28 3.56 13.99 -8.06
N SER A 29 2.38 13.85 -7.45
CA SER A 29 1.73 12.55 -7.27
C SER A 29 1.43 11.84 -8.59
N TYR A 30 1.11 12.56 -9.67
CA TYR A 30 1.00 11.93 -10.99
C TYR A 30 2.34 11.31 -11.43
N VAL A 31 3.46 12.03 -11.33
CA VAL A 31 4.75 11.47 -11.73
C VAL A 31 5.18 10.32 -10.84
N ASP A 32 5.06 10.48 -9.52
CA ASP A 32 5.46 9.45 -8.56
C ASP A 32 4.65 8.16 -8.74
N SER A 33 3.34 8.27 -8.93
CA SER A 33 2.50 7.11 -9.21
C SER A 33 2.86 6.37 -10.51
N MET A 34 3.30 7.09 -11.54
CA MET A 34 3.80 6.45 -12.76
C MET A 34 5.14 5.74 -12.52
N LYS A 35 6.05 6.35 -11.76
CA LYS A 35 7.35 5.77 -11.38
C LYS A 35 7.21 4.53 -10.51
N ALA A 36 6.18 4.47 -9.65
CA ALA A 36 5.93 3.35 -8.76
C ALA A 36 5.48 2.07 -9.50
N ILE A 37 5.01 2.17 -10.76
CA ILE A 37 4.57 1.01 -11.52
C ILE A 37 5.80 0.23 -12.05
N PRO A 38 5.98 -1.07 -11.69
CA PRO A 38 7.18 -1.84 -12.06
C PRO A 38 7.46 -1.93 -13.56
N HIS A 39 6.40 -1.89 -14.37
CA HIS A 39 6.48 -2.05 -15.83
C HIS A 39 6.55 -0.72 -16.59
N PHE A 40 6.77 0.40 -15.88
CA PHE A 40 6.89 1.72 -16.51
C PHE A 40 8.23 1.85 -17.25
N GLN A 41 8.19 1.57 -18.55
CA GLN A 41 9.36 1.47 -19.42
C GLN A 41 9.24 2.46 -20.57
N ILE A 42 9.65 3.70 -20.29
CA ILE A 42 9.73 4.80 -21.26
C ILE A 42 11.16 4.96 -21.78
N SER A 43 11.35 5.60 -22.93
CA SER A 43 12.70 5.89 -23.41
C SER A 43 13.38 6.95 -22.56
N GLU A 44 14.72 6.96 -22.55
CA GLU A 44 15.53 7.95 -21.80
C GLU A 44 15.07 9.40 -22.05
N GLU A 45 14.78 9.76 -23.30
CA GLU A 45 14.29 11.12 -23.63
C GLU A 45 12.97 11.48 -22.93
N TYR A 46 12.01 10.55 -22.84
CA TYR A 46 10.75 10.78 -22.14
C TYR A 46 10.95 10.77 -20.62
N GLN A 47 11.88 9.95 -20.14
CA GLN A 47 12.24 9.87 -18.73
C GLN A 47 12.86 11.19 -18.25
N ASP A 48 13.82 11.73 -18.98
CA ASP A 48 14.44 13.02 -18.70
C ASP A 48 13.40 14.15 -18.69
N ALA A 49 12.48 14.14 -19.65
CA ALA A 49 11.39 15.13 -19.70
C ALA A 49 10.46 15.04 -18.48
N LEU A 50 10.11 13.82 -18.06
CA LEU A 50 9.26 13.56 -16.90
C LEU A 50 9.96 13.93 -15.58
N TRP A 51 11.26 13.65 -15.44
CA TRP A 51 12.05 14.03 -14.27
C TRP A 51 12.28 15.54 -14.20
N THR A 52 12.58 16.19 -15.32
CA THR A 52 12.67 17.66 -15.36
C THR A 52 11.33 18.30 -14.98
N TYR A 53 10.21 17.68 -15.39
CA TYR A 53 8.87 18.10 -14.97
C TYR A 53 8.65 17.95 -13.46
N LEU A 54 9.07 16.82 -12.88
CA LEU A 54 8.99 16.56 -11.44
C LEU A 54 9.83 17.57 -10.64
N ASP A 55 11.08 17.79 -11.04
CA ASP A 55 11.99 18.74 -10.39
C ASP A 55 11.42 20.16 -10.42
N ALA A 56 10.87 20.58 -11.58
CA ALA A 56 10.20 21.87 -11.70
C ALA A 56 8.99 21.98 -10.77
N CYS A 57 8.22 20.90 -10.56
CA CYS A 57 7.13 20.89 -9.60
C CYS A 57 7.66 21.04 -8.16
N HIS A 58 8.74 20.34 -7.80
CA HIS A 58 9.37 20.46 -6.48
C HIS A 58 9.88 21.87 -6.21
N THR A 59 10.56 22.50 -7.18
CA THR A 59 11.03 23.89 -7.07
C THR A 59 9.88 24.85 -6.73
N LEU A 60 8.68 24.63 -7.28
CA LEU A 60 7.51 25.47 -6.97
C LEU A 60 6.83 25.14 -5.64
N THR A 61 7.17 24.01 -5.01
CA THR A 61 6.70 23.65 -3.67
C THR A 61 7.69 23.98 -2.56
N ASP A 62 8.93 24.31 -2.90
CA ASP A 62 9.95 24.75 -1.94
C ASP A 62 9.57 26.09 -1.30
N ASP A 63 10.05 26.31 -0.07
CA ASP A 63 9.61 27.44 0.76
C ASP A 63 10.02 28.83 0.21
N ALA A 64 11.04 28.89 -0.67
CA ALA A 64 11.54 30.16 -1.21
C ALA A 64 12.32 30.06 -2.55
N PRO A 65 11.69 29.62 -3.66
CA PRO A 65 12.33 29.70 -4.98
C PRO A 65 12.53 31.16 -5.39
N SER A 66 13.65 31.46 -6.07
CA SER A 66 13.84 32.78 -6.67
C SER A 66 12.83 33.03 -7.80
N GLN A 67 12.64 34.30 -8.17
CA GLN A 67 11.70 34.66 -9.24
C GLN A 67 12.11 34.04 -10.59
N GLU A 68 13.42 33.96 -10.86
CA GLU A 68 13.95 33.35 -12.09
C GLU A 68 13.70 31.83 -12.11
N GLU A 69 13.98 31.14 -11.01
CA GLU A 69 13.70 29.70 -10.86
C GLU A 69 12.21 29.40 -10.98
N SER A 70 11.35 30.21 -10.35
CA SER A 70 9.90 30.04 -10.41
C SER A 70 9.36 30.17 -11.83
N GLU A 71 9.81 31.18 -12.61
CA GLU A 71 9.36 31.32 -13.99
C GLU A 71 9.92 30.23 -14.91
N ALA A 72 11.18 29.82 -14.71
CA ALA A 72 11.77 28.71 -15.45
C ALA A 72 11.01 27.39 -15.18
N ALA A 73 10.67 27.11 -13.92
CA ALA A 73 9.91 25.94 -13.52
C ALA A 73 8.49 25.94 -14.11
N LYS A 74 7.78 27.08 -14.06
CA LYS A 74 6.46 27.23 -14.69
C LYS A 74 6.52 26.97 -16.19
N GLU A 75 7.53 27.48 -16.89
CA GLU A 75 7.67 27.26 -18.33
C GLU A 75 7.97 25.80 -18.66
N CYS A 76 8.82 25.15 -17.86
CA CYS A 76 9.07 23.71 -17.98
C CYS A 76 7.78 22.89 -17.82
N ILE A 77 6.99 23.21 -16.78
CA ILE A 77 5.69 22.57 -16.52
C ILE A 77 4.73 22.76 -17.69
N ARG A 78 4.58 23.99 -18.21
CA ARG A 78 3.71 24.27 -19.36
C ARG A 78 4.15 23.50 -20.60
N LYS A 79 5.46 23.44 -20.88
CA LYS A 79 6.01 22.73 -22.03
C LYS A 79 5.71 21.23 -21.97
N TYR A 80 5.90 20.61 -20.79
CA TYR A 80 5.61 19.20 -20.59
C TYR A 80 4.10 18.92 -20.70
N GLU A 81 3.25 19.69 -20.01
CA GLU A 81 1.79 19.51 -20.08
C GLU A 81 1.24 19.70 -21.49
N LYS A 82 1.80 20.65 -22.24
CA LYS A 82 1.47 20.85 -23.65
C LYS A 82 1.87 19.66 -24.53
N SER A 83 2.97 18.98 -24.20
CA SER A 83 3.37 17.75 -24.92
C SER A 83 2.38 16.58 -24.71
N LEU A 84 1.57 16.65 -23.65
CA LEU A 84 0.49 15.72 -23.36
C LEU A 84 -0.85 16.11 -24.00
N GLU A 85 -0.93 17.19 -24.77
CA GLU A 85 -2.13 17.52 -25.55
C GLU A 85 -2.32 16.55 -26.73
N ASN A 86 -3.54 16.04 -26.91
CA ASN A 86 -3.90 15.17 -28.04
C ASN A 86 -5.17 15.70 -28.71
N ASN A 87 -5.10 15.98 -30.02
CA ASN A 87 -6.18 16.62 -30.79
C ASN A 87 -6.71 17.92 -30.15
N ASP A 88 -5.80 18.80 -29.71
CA ASP A 88 -6.11 20.05 -29.01
C ASP A 88 -6.87 19.88 -27.66
N GLU A 89 -7.01 18.65 -27.17
CA GLU A 89 -7.51 18.39 -25.82
C GLU A 89 -6.37 18.21 -24.82
N PRO A 90 -6.36 18.96 -23.70
CA PRO A 90 -5.38 18.76 -22.63
C PRO A 90 -5.56 17.41 -21.93
N ALA A 91 -4.47 16.88 -21.39
CA ALA A 91 -4.50 15.67 -20.58
C ALA A 91 -5.30 15.88 -19.28
N LYS A 92 -6.22 14.97 -18.97
CA LYS A 92 -7.13 15.03 -17.83
C LYS A 92 -6.56 14.16 -16.70
N LEU A 93 -5.71 14.76 -15.88
CA LEU A 93 -4.91 14.08 -14.84
C LEU A 93 -5.28 14.49 -13.40
N SER A 94 -6.14 15.50 -13.21
CA SER A 94 -6.61 15.93 -11.90
C SER A 94 -7.94 15.25 -11.56
N PHE A 95 -7.91 14.40 -10.54
CA PHE A 95 -9.09 13.73 -9.99
C PHE A 95 -9.60 14.48 -8.76
N ASP A 96 -10.91 14.63 -8.63
CA ASP A 96 -11.48 15.29 -7.45
C ASP A 96 -11.34 14.41 -6.19
N LEU A 97 -11.45 15.04 -5.02
CA LEU A 97 -11.28 14.37 -3.74
C LEU A 97 -12.31 13.26 -3.52
N THR A 98 -13.57 13.45 -3.91
CA THR A 98 -14.63 12.44 -3.72
C THR A 98 -14.35 11.19 -4.54
N THR A 99 -13.91 11.36 -5.79
CA THR A 99 -13.50 10.24 -6.66
C THR A 99 -12.31 9.48 -6.07
N LYS A 100 -11.27 10.21 -5.61
CA LYS A 100 -10.08 9.61 -4.96
C LYS A 100 -10.48 8.85 -3.69
N THR A 101 -11.23 9.48 -2.80
CA THR A 101 -11.69 8.87 -1.55
C THR A 101 -12.53 7.63 -1.82
N LYS A 102 -13.50 7.69 -2.75
CA LYS A 102 -14.41 6.58 -2.94
C LYS A 102 -13.71 5.34 -3.52
N LEU A 103 -12.81 5.49 -4.49
CA LEU A 103 -12.05 4.35 -4.99
C LEU A 103 -10.99 3.90 -3.97
N GLY A 104 -10.41 4.82 -3.20
CA GLY A 104 -9.50 4.49 -2.08
C GLY A 104 -10.17 3.58 -1.04
N GLU A 105 -11.37 3.93 -0.57
CA GLU A 105 -12.15 3.09 0.36
C GLU A 105 -12.45 1.70 -0.19
N GLU A 106 -12.75 1.60 -1.49
CA GLU A 106 -12.98 0.30 -2.12
C GLU A 106 -11.69 -0.52 -2.17
N LEU A 107 -10.55 0.10 -2.54
CA LEU A 107 -9.24 -0.56 -2.52
C LEU A 107 -8.84 -1.01 -1.12
N ASP A 108 -9.05 -0.19 -0.11
CA ASP A 108 -8.81 -0.54 1.29
C ASP A 108 -9.64 -1.76 1.67
N ASN A 109 -10.94 -1.79 1.33
CA ASN A 109 -11.79 -2.96 1.57
C ASN A 109 -11.28 -4.20 0.81
N LEU A 110 -10.85 -4.06 -0.45
CA LEU A 110 -10.35 -5.17 -1.27
C LEU A 110 -9.10 -5.81 -0.64
N TRP A 111 -8.14 -4.97 -0.23
CA TRP A 111 -6.91 -5.41 0.41
C TRP A 111 -7.15 -5.95 1.81
N ASN A 112 -7.99 -5.31 2.61
CA ASN A 112 -8.39 -5.80 3.93
C ASN A 112 -9.07 -7.18 3.85
N MET A 113 -9.96 -7.39 2.87
CA MET A 113 -10.58 -8.70 2.64
C MET A 113 -9.56 -9.75 2.20
N TRP A 114 -8.57 -9.38 1.39
CA TRP A 114 -7.50 -10.30 1.00
C TRP A 114 -6.61 -10.70 2.17
N THR A 115 -6.20 -9.73 2.98
CA THR A 115 -5.48 -9.96 4.24
C THR A 115 -6.28 -10.85 5.18
N PHE A 116 -7.58 -10.57 5.38
CA PHE A 116 -8.45 -11.42 6.18
C PHE A 116 -8.44 -12.87 5.68
N ASN A 117 -8.63 -13.11 4.39
CA ASN A 117 -8.65 -14.47 3.85
C ASN A 117 -7.32 -15.22 4.07
N ARG A 118 -6.21 -14.50 4.10
CA ARG A 118 -4.90 -15.09 4.38
C ARG A 118 -4.74 -15.47 5.84
N TYR A 119 -5.18 -14.60 6.74
CA TYR A 119 -4.93 -14.72 8.17
C TYR A 119 -6.05 -15.42 8.96
N GLU A 120 -7.27 -15.54 8.40
CA GLU A 120 -8.46 -16.05 9.09
C GLU A 120 -8.22 -17.42 9.75
N LYS A 121 -7.55 -18.33 9.06
CA LYS A 121 -7.30 -19.69 9.56
C LYS A 121 -6.28 -19.75 10.72
N TYR A 122 -5.55 -18.67 10.97
CA TYR A 122 -4.61 -18.56 12.08
C TYR A 122 -5.18 -17.83 13.28
N LEU A 123 -6.42 -17.33 13.18
CA LEU A 123 -7.05 -16.61 14.27
C LEU A 123 -7.19 -17.51 15.52
N PRO A 124 -7.08 -16.91 16.72
CA PRO A 124 -7.52 -17.53 17.96
C PRO A 124 -8.97 -18.01 17.87
N GLU A 125 -9.30 -19.12 18.52
CA GLU A 125 -10.62 -19.74 18.37
C GLU A 125 -11.77 -18.89 18.93
N ASP A 126 -11.53 -18.20 20.02
CA ASP A 126 -12.43 -17.25 20.65
C ASP A 126 -12.71 -16.06 19.73
N VAL A 127 -11.66 -15.44 19.17
CA VAL A 127 -11.78 -14.36 18.18
C VAL A 127 -12.60 -14.83 16.97
N ALA A 128 -12.30 -16.01 16.43
CA ALA A 128 -13.04 -16.57 15.30
C ALA A 128 -14.51 -16.90 15.62
N LYS A 129 -14.83 -17.26 16.87
CA LYS A 129 -16.21 -17.49 17.33
C LYS A 129 -16.97 -16.16 17.47
N GLU A 130 -16.35 -15.15 18.07
CA GLU A 130 -16.95 -13.83 18.25
C GLU A 130 -17.21 -13.12 16.91
N ALA A 131 -16.26 -13.21 15.97
CA ALA A 131 -16.38 -12.60 14.65
C ALA A 131 -17.68 -12.99 13.92
N LYS A 132 -18.11 -14.26 14.05
CA LYS A 132 -19.34 -14.78 13.43
C LYS A 132 -20.62 -14.12 13.93
N HIS A 133 -20.58 -13.48 15.10
CA HIS A 133 -21.73 -12.79 15.68
C HIS A 133 -21.72 -11.29 15.35
N HIS A 134 -20.64 -10.76 14.79
CA HIS A 134 -20.53 -9.35 14.43
C HIS A 134 -21.34 -9.02 13.16
N PRO A 135 -22.02 -7.86 13.06
CA PRO A 135 -22.81 -7.49 11.89
C PRO A 135 -22.05 -7.53 10.55
N SER A 136 -20.76 -7.17 10.54
CA SER A 136 -19.96 -7.21 9.31
C SER A 136 -19.65 -8.61 8.78
N SER A 137 -19.83 -9.67 9.59
CA SER A 137 -19.75 -11.06 9.11
C SER A 137 -20.97 -11.50 8.28
N GLN A 138 -22.06 -10.73 8.31
CA GLN A 138 -23.34 -11.07 7.67
C GLN A 138 -23.54 -10.34 6.32
N VAL A 139 -22.50 -9.69 5.80
CA VAL A 139 -22.56 -8.97 4.52
C VAL A 139 -22.66 -9.97 3.36
N ALA A 140 -23.62 -9.76 2.46
CA ALA A 140 -23.89 -10.68 1.35
C ALA A 140 -22.85 -10.62 0.22
N ASP A 141 -22.21 -9.46 0.01
CA ASP A 141 -21.17 -9.24 -0.99
C ASP A 141 -19.95 -8.60 -0.30
N PRO A 142 -19.19 -9.33 0.53
CA PRO A 142 -18.09 -8.75 1.30
C PRO A 142 -16.92 -8.29 0.42
N TRP A 143 -16.77 -8.91 -0.76
CA TRP A 143 -15.78 -8.53 -1.76
C TRP A 143 -16.20 -7.32 -2.61
N HIS A 144 -17.42 -6.80 -2.44
CA HIS A 144 -17.96 -5.70 -3.24
C HIS A 144 -17.88 -6.00 -4.77
N LYS A 145 -18.17 -7.24 -5.19
CA LYS A 145 -18.13 -7.66 -6.60
C LYS A 145 -19.05 -6.83 -7.47
N ALA A 146 -20.17 -6.33 -6.91
CA ALA A 146 -21.05 -5.40 -7.60
C ALA A 146 -20.32 -4.13 -8.08
N PHE A 147 -19.33 -3.65 -7.33
CA PHE A 147 -18.49 -2.50 -7.69
C PHE A 147 -17.35 -2.92 -8.63
N TRP A 148 -16.60 -3.99 -8.30
CA TRP A 148 -15.40 -4.38 -9.06
C TRP A 148 -15.69 -4.89 -10.46
N ARG A 149 -16.82 -5.57 -10.70
CA ARG A 149 -17.16 -6.08 -12.04
C ARG A 149 -17.24 -4.97 -13.11
N PRO A 150 -18.05 -3.91 -12.94
CA PRO A 150 -18.07 -2.82 -13.92
C PRO A 150 -16.75 -2.03 -13.95
N LEU A 151 -15.99 -1.96 -12.85
CA LEU A 151 -14.67 -1.29 -12.85
C LEU A 151 -13.67 -2.08 -13.69
N ASN A 152 -13.59 -3.40 -13.51
CA ASN A 152 -12.75 -4.29 -14.30
C ASN A 152 -13.08 -4.19 -15.80
N GLY A 153 -14.37 -4.12 -16.15
CA GLY A 153 -14.77 -3.86 -17.54
C GLY A 153 -14.28 -2.53 -18.12
N ARG A 154 -14.12 -1.48 -17.29
CA ARG A 154 -13.46 -0.23 -17.73
C ARG A 154 -11.96 -0.42 -17.92
N LEU A 155 -11.29 -1.09 -16.99
CA LEU A 155 -9.86 -1.39 -17.11
C LEU A 155 -9.57 -2.22 -18.38
N GLU A 156 -10.38 -3.22 -18.68
CA GLU A 156 -10.25 -4.00 -19.92
C GLU A 156 -10.39 -3.11 -21.17
N ALA A 157 -11.34 -2.17 -21.17
CA ALA A 157 -11.54 -1.24 -22.28
C ALA A 157 -10.42 -0.19 -22.42
N GLU A 158 -9.79 0.19 -21.32
CA GLU A 158 -8.72 1.20 -21.27
C GLU A 158 -7.31 0.62 -21.51
N LYS A 159 -7.17 -0.72 -21.49
CA LYS A 159 -5.87 -1.41 -21.46
C LYS A 159 -4.94 -1.01 -22.61
N GLU A 160 -5.46 -0.93 -23.83
CA GLU A 160 -4.63 -0.56 -25.00
C GLU A 160 -4.08 0.87 -24.88
N SER A 161 -4.89 1.81 -24.39
CA SER A 161 -4.47 3.19 -24.16
C SER A 161 -3.41 3.25 -23.06
N PHE A 162 -3.62 2.52 -21.97
CA PHE A 162 -2.67 2.47 -20.87
C PHE A 162 -1.33 1.87 -21.28
N ASP A 163 -1.33 0.79 -22.06
CA ASP A 163 -0.10 0.16 -22.58
C ASP A 163 0.74 1.11 -23.46
N LYS A 164 0.10 2.07 -24.11
CA LYS A 164 0.79 3.13 -24.86
C LYS A 164 1.37 4.18 -23.92
N VAL A 165 0.64 4.58 -22.87
CA VAL A 165 1.15 5.48 -21.81
C VAL A 165 2.37 4.88 -21.11
N MET A 166 2.35 3.59 -20.80
CA MET A 166 3.48 2.86 -20.19
C MET A 166 4.75 2.85 -21.04
N LYS A 167 4.63 3.19 -22.33
CA LYS A 167 5.72 3.34 -23.30
C LYS A 167 6.03 4.81 -23.63
N GLY A 168 5.49 5.75 -22.87
CA GLY A 168 5.72 7.19 -23.04
C GLY A 168 4.86 7.85 -24.12
N GLN A 169 3.86 7.13 -24.67
CA GLN A 169 2.99 7.70 -25.72
C GLN A 169 1.82 8.46 -25.12
N ASN A 170 1.37 9.50 -25.82
CA ASN A 170 0.31 10.37 -25.33
C ASN A 170 -1.11 9.79 -25.52
N PHE A 171 -1.51 8.90 -24.61
CA PHE A 171 -2.85 8.27 -24.57
C PHE A 171 -3.57 8.41 -23.22
N HIS A 172 -3.12 9.34 -22.37
CA HIS A 172 -3.62 9.53 -20.99
C HIS A 172 -5.14 9.69 -20.90
N ASN A 173 -5.76 10.44 -21.81
CA ASN A 173 -7.21 10.66 -21.84
C ASN A 173 -8.02 9.39 -22.16
N GLY A 174 -7.37 8.34 -22.69
CA GLY A 174 -7.98 7.06 -23.01
C GLY A 174 -7.89 6.02 -21.90
N CYS A 175 -7.25 6.32 -20.77
CA CYS A 175 -7.09 5.39 -19.63
C CYS A 175 -7.22 6.06 -18.24
N PRO A 176 -8.27 6.86 -17.98
CA PRO A 176 -8.41 7.57 -16.71
C PRO A 176 -8.58 6.65 -15.49
N THR A 177 -9.16 5.46 -15.65
CA THR A 177 -9.36 4.51 -14.55
C THR A 177 -8.03 3.90 -14.12
N PHE A 178 -7.15 3.53 -15.07
CA PHE A 178 -5.79 3.08 -14.73
C PHE A 178 -4.96 4.16 -14.05
N LEU A 179 -5.03 5.40 -14.53
CA LEU A 179 -4.26 6.52 -13.95
C LEU A 179 -4.72 6.83 -12.51
N LEU A 180 -6.03 6.78 -12.25
CA LEU A 180 -6.55 6.90 -10.89
C LEU A 180 -6.10 5.72 -10.01
N LEU A 181 -6.11 4.51 -10.55
CA LEU A 181 -5.68 3.32 -9.81
C LEU A 181 -4.19 3.42 -9.45
N ALA A 182 -3.34 3.87 -10.38
CA ALA A 182 -1.90 4.03 -10.15
C ALA A 182 -1.64 5.03 -9.02
N LEU A 183 -2.33 6.18 -9.08
CA LEU A 183 -2.29 7.20 -8.03
C LEU A 183 -2.65 6.63 -6.65
N LEU A 184 -3.70 5.80 -6.58
CA LEU A 184 -4.15 5.25 -5.31
C LEU A 184 -3.27 4.11 -4.81
N CYS A 185 -2.72 3.29 -5.70
CA CYS A 185 -1.76 2.24 -5.32
C CYS A 185 -0.51 2.85 -4.70
N ASP A 186 0.08 3.87 -5.34
CA ASP A 186 1.21 4.62 -4.81
C ASP A 186 0.88 5.25 -3.44
N ARG A 187 -0.25 5.96 -3.35
CA ARG A 187 -0.66 6.64 -2.11
C ARG A 187 -0.94 5.69 -0.94
N HIS A 188 -1.46 4.50 -1.21
CA HIS A 188 -1.83 3.50 -0.20
C HIS A 188 -0.75 2.40 -0.06
N THR A 189 0.43 2.59 -0.66
CA THR A 189 1.55 1.63 -0.64
C THR A 189 1.14 0.20 -1.07
N LEU A 190 0.21 0.11 -2.03
CA LEU A 190 -0.31 -1.15 -2.56
C LEU A 190 0.49 -1.61 -3.76
N ASP A 191 0.75 -2.92 -3.84
CA ASP A 191 1.40 -3.52 -5.00
C ASP A 191 0.48 -3.42 -6.23
N TRP A 192 1.01 -2.85 -7.31
CA TRP A 192 0.28 -2.61 -8.55
C TRP A 192 -0.23 -3.91 -9.20
N ASP A 193 0.64 -4.91 -9.33
CA ASP A 193 0.35 -6.14 -10.06
C ASP A 193 -0.63 -7.02 -9.26
N GLU A 194 -0.47 -7.08 -7.94
CA GLU A 194 -1.41 -7.77 -7.05
C GLU A 194 -2.76 -7.06 -7.02
N THR A 195 -2.78 -5.72 -7.01
CA THR A 195 -4.04 -4.95 -7.08
C THR A 195 -4.80 -5.27 -8.36
N LEU A 196 -4.14 -5.30 -9.52
CA LEU A 196 -4.80 -5.67 -10.78
C LEU A 196 -5.31 -7.12 -10.77
N GLN A 197 -4.55 -8.05 -10.18
CA GLN A 197 -4.97 -9.44 -10.06
C GLN A 197 -6.20 -9.60 -9.15
N LEU A 198 -6.25 -8.88 -8.03
CA LEU A 198 -7.39 -8.87 -7.12
C LEU A 198 -8.63 -8.28 -7.77
N ILE A 199 -8.50 -7.14 -8.45
CA ILE A 199 -9.61 -6.52 -9.18
C ILE A 199 -10.14 -7.47 -10.25
N ASN A 200 -9.26 -8.17 -10.99
CA ASN A 200 -9.67 -9.16 -11.96
C ASN A 200 -10.39 -10.35 -11.29
N ALA A 201 -9.84 -10.89 -10.20
CA ALA A 201 -10.46 -11.99 -9.45
C ALA A 201 -11.88 -11.64 -8.96
N CYS A 202 -12.06 -10.44 -8.40
CA CYS A 202 -13.36 -9.95 -7.94
C CYS A 202 -14.29 -9.52 -9.08
N GLY A 203 -13.72 -9.04 -10.19
CA GLY A 203 -14.44 -8.56 -11.37
C GLY A 203 -14.91 -9.69 -12.30
N SER A 204 -14.31 -10.87 -12.20
CA SER A 204 -14.62 -12.04 -13.03
C SER A 204 -16.05 -12.59 -12.80
N ASP A 205 -16.55 -13.30 -13.81
CA ASP A 205 -17.85 -13.98 -13.75
C ASP A 205 -17.78 -15.24 -12.87
N GLY A 206 -18.78 -15.41 -11.99
CA GLY A 206 -18.85 -16.49 -11.00
C GLY A 206 -19.01 -15.94 -9.59
N ASP A 207 -19.38 -16.80 -8.65
CA ASP A 207 -19.53 -16.42 -7.23
C ASP A 207 -18.21 -16.55 -6.47
N ASP A 208 -17.38 -17.54 -6.83
CA ASP A 208 -16.08 -17.79 -6.18
C ASP A 208 -15.02 -16.75 -6.59
N VAL A 209 -14.37 -16.13 -5.60
CA VAL A 209 -13.20 -15.26 -5.81
C VAL A 209 -11.94 -16.11 -5.71
N LYS A 210 -11.24 -16.31 -6.83
CA LYS A 210 -9.95 -17.01 -6.84
C LYS A 210 -8.84 -16.01 -6.57
N LEU A 211 -8.43 -15.95 -5.31
CA LEU A 211 -7.43 -14.98 -4.87
C LEU A 211 -6.06 -15.29 -5.49
N PRO A 212 -5.33 -14.27 -5.95
CA PRO A 212 -3.93 -14.43 -6.33
C PRO A 212 -3.08 -14.71 -5.10
N GLY A 213 -1.93 -15.36 -5.30
CA GLY A 213 -0.93 -15.58 -4.26
C GLY A 213 -0.79 -17.02 -3.77
N VAL A 214 0.31 -17.23 -3.04
CA VAL A 214 0.71 -18.47 -2.39
C VAL A 214 0.50 -18.30 -0.89
N ASP A 215 -0.04 -19.32 -0.23
CA ASP A 215 -0.28 -19.31 1.21
C ASP A 215 1.05 -19.16 1.99
N LEU A 216 1.04 -18.52 3.16
CA LEU A 216 2.26 -18.37 3.98
C LEU A 216 2.92 -19.74 4.26
N VAL A 217 2.09 -20.77 4.48
CA VAL A 217 2.54 -22.14 4.73
C VAL A 217 3.26 -22.74 3.53
N ASP A 218 2.88 -22.38 2.32
CA ASP A 218 3.47 -22.96 1.11
C ASP A 218 4.90 -22.45 0.90
N PHE A 219 5.20 -21.20 1.27
CA PHE A 219 6.59 -20.72 1.32
C PHE A 219 7.43 -21.51 2.32
N ILE A 220 6.89 -21.78 3.51
CA ILE A 220 7.58 -22.55 4.55
C ILE A 220 7.84 -23.99 4.07
N LYS A 221 6.81 -24.68 3.54
CA LYS A 221 6.93 -26.05 3.01
C LYS A 221 7.97 -26.15 1.90
N ASN A 222 8.04 -25.13 1.03
CA ASN A 222 8.97 -25.08 -0.09
C ASN A 222 10.36 -24.57 0.30
N ARG A 223 10.58 -24.22 1.58
CA ARG A 223 11.83 -23.61 2.08
C ARG A 223 12.20 -22.32 1.34
N ASP A 224 11.20 -21.57 0.89
CA ASP A 224 11.37 -20.30 0.18
C ASP A 224 11.31 -19.12 1.15
N ALA A 225 12.43 -18.90 1.84
CA ALA A 225 12.56 -17.80 2.81
C ALA A 225 12.46 -16.42 2.15
N SER A 226 13.05 -16.26 0.96
CA SER A 226 13.00 -15.02 0.19
C SER A 226 11.58 -14.65 -0.22
N GLY A 227 10.81 -15.62 -0.72
CA GLY A 227 9.42 -15.41 -1.08
C GLY A 227 8.55 -15.08 0.13
N LEU A 228 8.79 -15.74 1.27
CA LEU A 228 8.10 -15.41 2.53
C LEU A 228 8.43 -14.00 3.01
N ALA A 229 9.69 -13.59 3.01
CA ALA A 229 10.12 -12.25 3.41
C ALA A 229 9.44 -11.18 2.54
N ALA A 230 9.51 -11.32 1.21
CA ALA A 230 8.85 -10.42 0.27
C ALA A 230 7.33 -10.35 0.47
N ARG A 231 6.70 -11.48 0.84
CA ARG A 231 5.25 -11.49 1.11
C ARG A 231 4.90 -10.80 2.42
N LEU A 232 5.67 -11.04 3.48
CA LEU A 232 5.42 -10.43 4.79
C LEU A 232 5.67 -8.92 4.76
N ASP A 233 6.73 -8.46 4.09
CA ASP A 233 7.00 -7.03 3.84
C ASP A 233 5.82 -6.35 3.13
N ARG A 234 5.28 -6.98 2.08
CA ARG A 234 4.08 -6.48 1.39
C ARG A 234 2.83 -6.47 2.26
N ASP A 235 2.65 -7.48 3.13
CA ASP A 235 1.50 -7.52 4.04
C ASP A 235 1.58 -6.38 5.06
N GLU A 236 2.76 -6.14 5.61
CA GLU A 236 3.02 -5.03 6.53
C GLU A 236 2.79 -3.67 5.84
N ALA A 237 3.23 -3.50 4.59
CA ALA A 237 3.09 -2.26 3.85
C ALA A 237 1.66 -1.94 3.39
N SER A 238 0.80 -2.96 3.22
CA SER A 238 -0.55 -2.82 2.66
C SER A 238 -1.67 -2.87 3.70
N ILE A 239 -1.36 -3.11 4.98
CA ILE A 239 -2.39 -3.25 6.01
C ILE A 239 -2.94 -1.90 6.48
N SER A 240 -4.27 -1.77 6.48
CA SER A 240 -4.94 -0.59 7.02
C SER A 240 -4.98 -0.64 8.55
N LEU A 241 -4.34 0.34 9.21
CA LEU A 241 -4.43 0.55 10.66
C LEU A 241 -5.74 1.27 11.02
N SER A 242 -6.87 0.60 10.83
CA SER A 242 -8.20 1.12 11.11
C SER A 242 -8.88 0.41 12.29
N THR A 243 -9.91 1.05 12.85
CA THR A 243 -10.79 0.45 13.86
C THR A 243 -11.95 -0.32 13.24
N GLU A 244 -11.94 -0.53 11.93
CA GLU A 244 -13.00 -1.22 11.21
C GLU A 244 -12.93 -2.74 11.39
N TYR A 245 -14.04 -3.43 11.09
CA TYR A 245 -14.17 -4.87 11.21
C TYR A 245 -14.33 -5.52 9.84
N VAL A 246 -13.40 -6.39 9.47
CA VAL A 246 -13.43 -7.18 8.24
C VAL A 246 -14.00 -8.56 8.58
N MET A 247 -15.17 -8.89 8.03
CA MET A 247 -15.85 -10.16 8.33
C MET A 247 -16.05 -10.46 9.82
N GLY A 248 -16.18 -9.41 10.63
CA GLY A 248 -16.34 -9.49 12.08
C GLY A 248 -15.04 -9.55 12.88
N VAL A 249 -13.88 -9.58 12.21
CA VAL A 249 -12.57 -9.50 12.84
C VAL A 249 -12.09 -8.05 12.82
N GLY A 250 -11.66 -7.53 13.96
CA GLY A 250 -11.09 -6.18 14.02
C GLY A 250 -9.82 -6.11 13.16
N SER A 251 -9.70 -5.08 12.32
CA SER A 251 -8.55 -4.91 11.41
C SER A 251 -7.22 -4.87 12.17
N LEU A 252 -7.23 -4.36 13.40
CA LEU A 252 -6.07 -4.38 14.31
C LEU A 252 -5.53 -5.79 14.61
N VAL A 253 -6.39 -6.82 14.64
CA VAL A 253 -5.95 -8.21 14.83
C VAL A 253 -5.21 -8.71 13.59
N LEU A 254 -5.66 -8.33 12.40
CA LEU A 254 -4.98 -8.67 11.15
C LEU A 254 -3.66 -7.92 11.02
N ALA A 255 -3.66 -6.63 11.37
CA ALA A 255 -2.46 -5.80 11.43
C ALA A 255 -1.42 -6.33 12.41
N PHE A 256 -1.85 -6.85 13.56
CA PHE A 256 -0.95 -7.50 14.50
C PHE A 256 -0.12 -8.60 13.80
N PHE A 257 -0.76 -9.53 13.10
CA PHE A 257 -0.03 -10.60 12.42
C PHE A 257 0.86 -10.08 11.30
N ALA A 258 0.34 -9.15 10.48
CA ALA A 258 1.09 -8.58 9.36
C ALA A 258 2.37 -7.86 9.82
N THR A 259 2.35 -7.19 10.98
CA THR A 259 3.51 -6.46 11.52
C THR A 259 4.47 -7.35 12.31
N HIS A 260 3.97 -8.31 13.10
CA HIS A 260 4.84 -9.07 14.03
C HIS A 260 5.45 -10.33 13.42
N LEU A 261 4.82 -10.93 12.40
CA LEU A 261 5.41 -12.08 11.70
C LEU A 261 6.76 -11.78 11.02
N PRO A 262 6.92 -10.66 10.28
CA PRO A 262 8.23 -10.29 9.75
C PRO A 262 9.31 -10.25 10.84
N GLU A 263 9.03 -9.58 11.96
CA GLU A 263 9.97 -9.46 13.08
C GLU A 263 10.27 -10.80 13.75
N PHE A 264 9.26 -11.66 13.88
CA PHE A 264 9.43 -12.95 14.52
C PHE A 264 10.25 -13.93 13.67
N PHE A 265 10.13 -13.86 12.34
CA PHE A 265 10.79 -14.79 11.42
C PHE A 265 12.12 -14.31 10.85
N PHE A 266 12.39 -13.01 10.84
CA PHE A 266 13.56 -12.45 10.19
C PHE A 266 14.31 -11.45 11.07
N ASP A 267 15.64 -11.41 10.93
CA ASP A 267 16.47 -10.29 11.34
C ASP A 267 16.38 -9.22 10.26
N ARG A 268 15.89 -8.03 10.64
CA ARG A 268 15.54 -6.90 9.77
C ARG A 268 16.45 -5.69 9.98
N ASP A 269 17.71 -5.92 10.38
CA ASP A 269 18.68 -4.85 10.63
C ASP A 269 18.92 -3.96 9.39
N GLU A 270 18.70 -4.53 8.20
CA GLU A 270 18.72 -3.83 6.91
C GLU A 270 17.30 -3.52 6.43
N SER A 271 17.12 -2.34 5.83
CA SER A 271 15.81 -1.91 5.33
C SER A 271 15.34 -2.66 4.08
N ASP A 272 16.26 -3.25 3.30
CA ASP A 272 15.94 -3.99 2.09
C ASP A 272 15.51 -5.43 2.43
N VAL A 273 14.32 -5.82 1.97
CA VAL A 273 13.76 -7.16 2.19
C VAL A 273 14.63 -8.29 1.61
N SER A 274 15.44 -8.00 0.58
CA SER A 274 16.35 -8.98 0.00
C SER A 274 17.52 -9.35 0.91
N ASP A 275 17.81 -8.53 1.93
CA ASP A 275 18.87 -8.73 2.91
C ASP A 275 18.38 -9.35 4.23
N TRP A 276 17.07 -9.59 4.37
CA TRP A 276 16.48 -10.16 5.59
C TRP A 276 16.96 -11.60 5.82
N LYS A 277 17.44 -11.87 7.04
CA LYS A 277 17.99 -13.19 7.40
C LYS A 277 16.98 -14.01 8.21
N PRO A 278 16.73 -15.28 7.84
CA PRO A 278 15.83 -16.14 8.62
C PRO A 278 16.33 -16.36 10.05
N LYS A 279 15.46 -16.11 11.03
CA LYS A 279 15.68 -16.47 12.43
C LYS A 279 15.51 -17.97 12.67
N GLN A 280 16.03 -18.45 13.78
CA GLN A 280 15.94 -19.86 14.17
C GLN A 280 14.48 -20.37 14.22
N SER A 281 13.54 -19.51 14.62
CA SER A 281 12.11 -19.82 14.65
C SER A 281 11.57 -20.26 13.28
N LEU A 282 11.93 -19.54 12.21
CA LEU A 282 11.54 -19.88 10.84
C LEU A 282 12.26 -21.14 10.36
N LEU A 283 13.57 -21.26 10.64
CA LEU A 283 14.35 -22.44 10.25
C LEU A 283 13.78 -23.73 10.83
N VAL A 284 13.38 -23.72 12.10
CA VAL A 284 12.72 -24.87 12.75
C VAL A 284 11.40 -25.23 12.05
N LEU A 285 10.60 -24.24 11.66
CA LEU A 285 9.35 -24.50 10.92
C LEU A 285 9.61 -25.09 9.53
N MET A 286 10.62 -24.60 8.81
CA MET A 286 11.01 -25.10 7.49
C MET A 286 11.62 -26.51 7.52
N ASP A 287 12.18 -26.92 8.65
CA ASP A 287 12.77 -28.24 8.85
C ASP A 287 11.77 -29.33 9.27
N LEU A 288 10.49 -28.99 9.44
CA LEU A 288 9.45 -29.98 9.73
C LEU A 288 9.22 -30.92 8.54
N ASP A 289 9.09 -32.22 8.82
CA ASP A 289 8.72 -33.20 7.78
C ASP A 289 7.24 -33.08 7.37
N SER A 290 6.38 -32.67 8.32
CA SER A 290 4.94 -32.48 8.11
C SER A 290 4.34 -31.62 9.25
N GLY A 291 3.08 -31.18 9.10
CA GLY A 291 2.39 -30.42 10.14
C GLY A 291 2.68 -28.91 10.16
N HIS A 292 3.35 -28.37 9.13
CA HIS A 292 3.68 -26.94 8.98
C HIS A 292 2.51 -25.99 9.28
N GLU A 293 1.32 -26.28 8.75
CA GLU A 293 0.14 -25.44 8.96
C GLU A 293 -0.31 -25.40 10.42
N GLN A 294 -0.32 -26.56 11.07
CA GLN A 294 -0.70 -26.66 12.48
C GLN A 294 0.35 -25.98 13.37
N ALA A 295 1.64 -26.16 13.06
CA ALA A 295 2.73 -25.51 13.78
C ALA A 295 2.67 -23.98 13.65
N LEU A 296 2.45 -23.47 12.43
CA LEU A 296 2.29 -22.03 12.20
C LEU A 296 1.05 -21.49 12.92
N ARG A 297 -0.06 -22.22 12.90
CA ARG A 297 -1.28 -21.82 13.62
C ARG A 297 -1.05 -21.72 15.12
N PHE A 298 -0.41 -22.72 15.74
CA PHE A 298 -0.09 -22.68 17.17
C PHE A 298 0.81 -21.49 17.50
N LEU A 299 1.82 -21.24 16.68
CA LEU A 299 2.75 -20.12 16.85
C LEU A 299 2.02 -18.77 16.81
N MET A 300 1.14 -18.56 15.84
CA MET A 300 0.39 -17.31 15.71
C MET A 300 -0.60 -17.11 16.86
N GLN A 301 -1.22 -18.19 17.35
CA GLN A 301 -2.09 -18.14 18.52
C GLN A 301 -1.30 -17.77 19.79
N GLU A 302 -0.15 -18.43 20.02
CA GLU A 302 0.72 -18.13 21.17
C GLU A 302 1.22 -16.68 21.14
N MET A 303 1.61 -16.18 19.96
CA MET A 303 2.03 -14.78 19.78
C MET A 303 0.92 -13.80 20.16
N PHE A 304 -0.32 -14.09 19.73
CA PHE A 304 -1.48 -13.26 20.07
C PHE A 304 -1.79 -13.31 21.58
N GLU A 305 -1.79 -14.50 22.19
CA GLU A 305 -2.09 -14.68 23.61
C GLU A 305 -1.08 -13.98 24.52
N ARG A 306 0.23 -14.08 24.21
CA ARG A 306 1.29 -13.39 24.98
C ARG A 306 1.08 -11.88 25.00
N MET A 307 0.73 -11.31 23.85
CA MET A 307 0.44 -9.89 23.73
C MET A 307 -0.86 -9.50 24.45
N ALA A 308 -1.93 -10.27 24.26
CA ALA A 308 -3.24 -9.99 24.87
C ALA A 308 -3.22 -10.09 26.41
N ASN A 309 -2.43 -11.01 26.96
CA ASN A 309 -2.28 -11.20 28.41
C ASN A 309 -1.28 -10.24 29.05
N GLY A 310 -0.58 -9.43 28.25
CA GLY A 310 0.38 -8.45 28.75
C GLY A 310 1.54 -9.09 29.50
N GLU A 311 1.99 -10.27 29.07
CA GLU A 311 3.23 -10.89 29.55
C GLU A 311 4.43 -10.09 29.00
N SER A 312 4.58 -8.87 29.50
CA SER A 312 5.83 -8.12 29.51
C SER A 312 6.74 -8.84 30.48
N ASP A 313 7.68 -9.63 29.96
CA ASP A 313 8.89 -10.15 30.60
C ASP A 313 8.89 -10.14 32.14
N GLY A 314 8.28 -11.18 32.71
CA GLY A 314 8.68 -11.66 34.02
C GLY A 314 9.86 -12.60 33.85
N GLU A 315 11.07 -12.05 33.98
CA GLU A 315 12.33 -12.76 34.32
C GLU A 315 12.73 -13.95 33.41
N ASP A 316 13.60 -13.69 32.44
CA ASP A 316 14.69 -14.61 32.11
C ASP A 316 16.02 -13.83 32.15
N ASP A 317 16.63 -13.85 33.34
CA ASP A 317 18.00 -13.44 33.62
C ASP A 317 19.00 -14.30 32.82
N VAL A 318 19.40 -13.91 31.61
CA VAL A 318 20.65 -14.39 30.98
C VAL A 318 21.28 -13.35 30.06
N TYR A 319 21.80 -12.25 30.62
CA TYR A 319 22.99 -11.58 30.06
C TYR A 319 23.79 -10.96 31.22
N ASP A 320 24.72 -11.75 31.74
CA ASP A 320 25.77 -11.30 32.65
C ASP A 320 26.64 -10.22 31.99
N ASP A 321 26.89 -9.17 32.78
CA ASP A 321 28.18 -8.49 32.95
C ASP A 321 28.78 -7.74 31.76
N TRP A 322 28.35 -6.49 31.52
CA TRP A 322 29.26 -5.44 31.04
C TRP A 322 28.94 -4.08 31.70
N ASP A 323 29.84 -3.71 32.61
CA ASP A 323 30.24 -2.35 33.01
C ASP A 323 29.34 -1.55 33.97
N ASN A 324 29.64 -1.77 35.25
CA ASN A 324 29.64 -0.75 36.30
C ASN A 324 30.65 0.37 35.99
N ASP A 325 30.42 1.54 36.60
CA ASP A 325 31.16 2.82 36.56
C ASP A 325 30.55 3.81 35.54
N ASP A 326 30.04 4.99 35.91
CA ASP A 326 30.55 5.92 36.93
C ASP A 326 29.43 6.92 37.34
N ASP A 327 29.51 7.34 38.59
CA ASP A 327 28.66 8.30 39.28
C ASP A 327 28.61 9.68 38.59
N SER A 328 27.48 10.39 38.71
CA SER A 328 27.43 11.80 39.16
C SER A 328 26.09 12.48 38.86
N ASP A 329 25.28 12.57 39.91
CA ASP A 329 24.55 13.73 40.40
C ASP A 329 23.58 14.54 39.52
N GLU A 330 22.36 14.58 40.07
CA GLU A 330 21.35 15.63 40.02
C GLU A 330 21.77 17.00 39.47
N ALA A 331 20.99 17.48 38.51
CA ALA A 331 20.56 18.88 38.50
C ALA A 331 19.17 19.00 37.85
N ALA A 332 18.15 19.05 38.70
CA ALA A 332 16.86 19.61 38.36
C ALA A 332 17.00 21.12 38.10
N PHE A 333 16.57 21.60 36.93
CA PHE A 333 16.04 22.96 36.78
C PHE A 333 14.88 22.97 35.79
N SER A 334 13.71 23.25 36.34
CA SER A 334 12.53 23.77 35.66
C SER A 334 12.86 25.08 34.92
N ASP A 335 12.25 25.31 33.75
CA ASP A 335 11.51 26.56 33.57
C ASP A 335 10.36 26.42 32.57
N GLU A 336 9.24 27.02 32.94
CA GLU A 336 7.97 27.12 32.24
C GLU A 336 8.01 28.16 31.11
N SER A 337 6.93 28.14 30.31
CA SER A 337 6.24 29.30 29.71
C SER A 337 6.56 29.75 28.27
N GLU A 338 5.54 29.50 27.44
CA GLU A 338 4.77 30.43 26.59
C GLU A 338 5.42 31.28 25.47
N ASP A 339 4.59 31.41 24.41
CA ASP A 339 4.47 32.49 23.41
C ASP A 339 5.33 32.45 22.14
N TYR A 340 4.76 31.94 21.02
CA TYR A 340 4.00 32.70 20.00
C TYR A 340 3.54 31.84 18.82
#